data_AF-A0A2J6HMS3-F1
#
_entry.id   AF-A0A2J6HMS3-F1
#
_cell.length_a   1.000
_cell.length_b   1.000
_cell.length_c   1.000
_cell.angle_alpha   90.00
_cell.angle_beta   90.00
_cell.angle_gamma   90.00
#
_symmetry.space_group_name_H-M   'P 1'
#
loop_
_entity.id
_entity.type
_entity.pdbx_description
1 polymer ?
#
loop_
_entity_poly.entity_id
_entity_poly.type
_entity_poly.pdbx_seq_one_letter_code
_entity_poly.pdbx_strand_id
1 'polypeptide(L)' 'MEKVKSPCIKVCKYDSKGVCFGCRRTKAEAANWPEYDNEKRTEVIRLAAERENVPGESPMGNLW' A
#
# COMPACT_ATOMS: atom_id res chain seq x y z
N MET A 1 15.51 -11.69 -14.85
CA MET A 1 14.65 -10.52 -14.56
C MET A 1 13.98 -10.78 -13.22
N GLU A 2 14.53 -10.25 -12.14
CA GLU A 2 13.95 -10.44 -10.81
C GLU A 2 12.62 -9.68 -10.74
N LYS A 3 11.52 -10.38 -10.41
CA LYS A 3 10.20 -9.75 -10.27
C LYS A 3 10.14 -9.01 -8.94
N VAL A 4 9.86 -7.71 -8.99
CA VAL A 4 9.56 -6.93 -7.79
C VAL A 4 8.33 -7.53 -7.08
N LYS A 5 8.51 -7.98 -5.85
CA LYS A 5 7.46 -8.61 -5.05
C LYS A 5 6.48 -7.55 -4.55
N SER A 6 5.19 -7.91 -4.46
CA SER A 6 4.17 -7.01 -3.93
C SER A 6 4.31 -6.88 -2.40
N PRO A 7 4.27 -5.66 -1.82
CA PRO A 7 4.29 -5.45 -0.37
C PRO A 7 2.94 -5.73 0.30
N CYS A 8 1.97 -6.28 -0.43
CA CYS A 8 0.59 -6.43 0.01
C CYS A 8 0.44 -7.52 1.08
N ILE A 9 -0.15 -7.17 2.23
CA ILE A 9 -0.52 -8.11 3.29
C ILE A 9 -2.02 -8.47 3.31
N LYS A 10 -2.73 -8.20 2.20
CA LYS A 10 -4.14 -8.60 1.93
C LYS A 10 -5.21 -8.05 2.89
N VAL A 11 -4.96 -6.91 3.52
CA VAL A 11 -5.90 -6.31 4.48
C VAL A 11 -6.75 -5.17 3.93
N CYS A 12 -6.28 -4.49 2.87
CA CYS A 12 -7.01 -3.47 2.10
C CYS A 12 -7.97 -2.58 2.93
N LYS A 13 -7.49 -2.07 4.07
CA LYS A 13 -8.14 -1.02 4.87
C LYS A 13 -7.36 0.26 4.66
N TYR A 14 -8.06 1.38 4.53
CA TYR A 14 -7.47 2.66 4.18
C TYR A 14 -7.84 3.72 5.20
N ASP A 15 -6.91 4.63 5.47
CA ASP A 15 -7.16 5.82 6.27
C ASP A 15 -7.95 6.88 5.46
N SER A 16 -8.26 8.01 6.08
CA SER A 16 -8.95 9.14 5.43
C SER A 16 -8.17 9.78 4.28
N LYS A 17 -6.84 9.59 4.22
CA LYS A 17 -5.99 9.99 3.09
C LYS A 17 -5.94 8.95 1.97
N GLY A 18 -6.63 7.82 2.14
CA GLY A 18 -6.63 6.73 1.16
C GLY A 18 -5.35 5.91 1.16
N VAL A 19 -4.56 5.93 2.23
CA VAL A 19 -3.35 5.12 2.44
C VAL A 19 -3.72 3.81 3.13
N CYS A 20 -3.24 2.69 2.60
CA CYS A 20 -3.54 1.38 3.17
C CYS A 20 -2.84 1.16 4.51
N PHE A 21 -3.57 0.77 5.55
CA PHE A 21 -3.03 0.51 6.88
C PHE A 21 -1.95 -0.58 6.91
N GLY A 22 -2.03 -1.56 6.00
CA GLY A 22 -1.08 -2.66 5.92
C GLY A 22 0.12 -2.36 5.03
N CYS A 23 -0.12 -2.11 3.75
CA CYS A 23 0.95 -2.00 2.74
C CYS A 23 1.28 -0.57 2.32
N ARG A 24 0.64 0.45 2.92
CA ARG A 24 0.87 1.89 2.69
C ARG A 24 0.73 2.40 1.24
N ARG A 25 0.31 1.54 0.33
CA ARG A 25 -0.10 1.93 -1.03
C ARG A 25 -1.47 2.60 -0.98
N THR A 26 -1.68 3.52 -1.90
CA THR A 26 -3.00 4.07 -2.19
C THR A 26 -3.88 3.04 -2.91
N LYS A 27 -5.19 3.30 -2.94
CA LYS A 27 -6.15 2.45 -3.66
C LYS A 27 -5.82 2.34 -5.16
N ALA A 28 -5.39 3.43 -5.77
CA ALA A 28 -4.99 3.47 -7.18
C ALA A 28 -3.74 2.62 -7.44
N GLU A 29 -2.70 2.75 -6.62
CA GLU A 29 -1.49 1.93 -6.76
C GLU A 29 -1.75 0.44 -6.54
N ALA A 30 -2.68 0.10 -5.65
CA ALA A 30 -3.09 -1.29 -5.43
C ALA A 30 -3.85 -1.86 -6.64
N ALA A 31 -4.75 -1.09 -7.24
CA ALA A 31 -5.55 -1.49 -8.40
C ALA A 31 -4.70 -1.66 -9.67
N ASN A 32 -3.77 -0.74 -9.92
CA ASN A 32 -2.92 -0.74 -11.13
C ASN A 32 -1.64 -1.59 -10.99
N TRP A 33 -1.38 -2.21 -9.83
CA TRP A 33 -0.22 -3.05 -9.59
C TRP A 33 0.07 -4.12 -10.68
N PRO A 34 -0.92 -4.89 -11.19
CA PRO A 34 -0.65 -5.86 -12.25
C PRO A 34 -0.13 -5.22 -13.55
N GLU A 35 -0.46 -3.96 -13.80
CA GLU A 35 -0.09 -3.21 -15.01
C GLU A 35 1.26 -2.50 -14.88
N TYR A 36 1.76 -2.28 -13.66
CA TYR A 36 3.05 -1.64 -13.43
C TYR A 36 4.24 -2.53 -13.82
N ASP A 37 5.23 -1.92 -14.46
CA ASP A 37 6.55 -2.50 -14.69
C ASP A 37 7.41 -2.51 -13.41
N ASN A 38 8.61 -3.06 -13.50
CA ASN A 38 9.49 -3.19 -12.33
C ASN A 38 9.96 -1.83 -11.79
N GLU A 39 10.18 -0.84 -12.66
CA GLU A 39 10.62 0.50 -12.25
C GLU A 39 9.51 1.19 -11.45
N LYS A 40 8.29 1.20 -11.99
CA LYS A 40 7.12 1.79 -11.31
C LYS A 40 6.79 1.05 -10.02
N ARG A 41 6.90 -0.28 -10.00
CA ARG A 41 6.70 -1.07 -8.76
C ARG A 41 7.72 -0.71 -7.69
N THR A 42 8.97 -0.51 -8.06
CA THR A 42 10.04 -0.12 -7.12
C THR A 42 9.76 1.26 -6.55
N GLU A 43 9.37 2.22 -7.39
CA GLU A 43 9.02 3.57 -6.95
C GLU A 43 7.79 3.58 -6.03
N VAL A 44 6.75 2.81 -6.36
CA VAL A 44 5.56 2.67 -5.51
C VAL A 44 5.92 2.07 -4.14
N ILE A 45 6.82 1.08 -4.09
CA ILE A 45 7.29 0.51 -2.81
C ILE A 45 8.06 1.56 -2.01
N ARG A 46 8.95 2.32 -2.66
CA ARG A 46 9.74 3.38 -2.02
C ARG A 46 8.82 4.43 -1.40
N LEU A 47 7.89 4.97 -2.19
CA LEU A 47 6.91 5.95 -1.74
C LEU A 47 5.99 5.38 -0.65
N ALA A 48 5.57 4.12 -0.75
CA ALA A 48 4.77 3.47 0.27
C ALA A 48 5.52 3.36 1.62
N ALA A 49 6.83 3.14 1.60
CA ALA A 49 7.64 3.11 2.82
C ALA A 49 7.76 4.49 3.51
N GLU A 50 7.64 5.57 2.74
CA GLU A 50 7.66 6.95 3.26
C GLU A 50 6.28 7.44 3.75
N ARG A 51 5.20 6.74 3.41
CA ARG A 51 3.84 7.12 3.80
C ARG A 51 3.48 6.61 5.18
N GLU A 52 2.88 7.50 5.95
CA GLU A 52 2.25 7.18 7.22
C GLU A 52 0.73 7.36 7.11
N ASN A 53 0.00 6.61 7.93
CA ASN A 53 -1.44 6.84 8.05
C ASN A 53 -1.65 8.07 8.93
N VAL A 54 -2.84 8.64 8.87
CA VAL A 54 -3.26 9.70 9.80
C VAL A 54 -3.11 9.23 11.26
N PRO A 55 -2.40 9.99 12.13
CA PRO A 55 -2.29 9.66 13.55
C PRO A 55 -3.66 9.55 14.22
N GLY A 56 -3.84 8.52 15.04
CA GLY A 56 -5.11 8.27 15.75
C GLY A 56 -6.19 7.59 14.90
N GLU A 57 -6.00 7.45 13.58
CA GLU A 57 -6.87 6.60 12.78
C GLU A 57 -6.46 5.13 12.90
N SER A 58 -7.46 4.27 12.95
CA SER A 58 -7.33 2.83 13.03
C SER A 58 -8.28 2.21 12.01
N PRO A 59 -7.94 1.07 11.39
CA PRO A 59 -8.77 0.39 10.40
C PRO A 59 -10.13 -0.14 10.92
N MET A 60 -10.52 0.21 12.15
CA MET A 60 -11.68 -0.24 12.93
C MET A 60 -11.68 -1.74 13.26
N GLY A 61 -11.84 -2.02 14.56
CA GLY A 61 -12.13 -3.34 15.10
C GLY A 61 -10.88 -4.17 15.39
N ASN A 62 -10.78 -4.62 16.62
CA ASN A 62 -9.83 -5.58 17.21
C ASN A 62 -9.84 -6.95 16.50
N LEU A 63 -9.45 -6.98 15.23
CA LEU A 63 -9.33 -8.16 14.38
C LEU A 63 -8.11 -8.01 13.46
N TRP A 64 -6.94 -8.34 14.02
CA TRP A 64 -5.74 -8.78 13.32
C TRP A 64 -5.24 -10.03 14.01
#